data_AF-A0A0M3KF43-F1
#
_entry.id   AF-A0A0M3KF43-F1
#
_cell.length_a   1.000
_cell.length_b   1.000
_cell.length_c   1.000
_cell.angle_alpha   90.00
_cell.angle_beta   90.00
_cell.angle_gamma   90.00
#
_symmetry.space_group_name_H-M   'P 1'
#
loop_
_entity.id
_entity.type
_entity.pdbx_description
1 polymer ?
#
loop_
_entity_poly.entity_id
_entity_poly.type
_entity_poly.pdbx_seq_one_letter_code
_entity_poly.pdbx_strand_id
1 'polypeptide(L)'
;LQYPMSADVTLNVEVPYDDHFDMIAHTDAWCQDDSIARIMNDTGVLILFPCGRVDSDEPIERVNTIKLRGPVAKVEEARRRLRDLCPVTIAIPLLDLKADLTIDGVKELIGKAIADKRIDSSHLEITVMQKSVDKEDHGWVCVVRGSLRWEDEIHDACVALRYLLFDTDDKKEHDPTSFYASQLDIPISQQLSVLGVRDAFLVRLVSNQTGALVCYPSPGNVTPEGQPVSMLYLRGPVKSILHARRYIQGLLPVQLFFDIEGCDLLERVDRAQRNITKRDDIFGVNITITASRIEGEQISEDDFMRHMVMIESGEFNLNNVYAFRHTLYRPGVLKEPTVITDQYNFFDPLVKELVFANNKVLFEVSSVTFPYSKGLFETHQPYFFVHNQYLKQGIKVKWSVNEWCMLRR
;
A
#
# COMPACT_ATOMS: atom_id res chain seq x y z
N LEU A 1 -3.22 -35.26 -20.91
CA LEU A 1 -2.17 -34.92 -19.92
C LEU A 1 -2.76 -33.88 -18.98
N GLN A 2 -2.97 -34.23 -17.72
CA GLN A 2 -3.47 -33.29 -16.71
C GLN A 2 -2.34 -32.30 -16.41
N TYR A 3 -2.48 -31.04 -16.82
CA TYR A 3 -1.59 -29.99 -16.32
C TYR A 3 -1.92 -29.78 -14.85
N PRO A 4 -1.01 -30.09 -13.91
CA PRO A 4 -1.26 -29.87 -12.50
C PRO A 4 -1.50 -28.37 -12.29
N MET A 5 -2.63 -28.05 -11.67
CA MET A 5 -2.94 -26.68 -11.30
C MET A 5 -1.89 -26.20 -10.30
N SER A 6 -1.34 -25.00 -10.52
CA SER A 6 -0.48 -24.41 -9.51
C SER A 6 -1.33 -24.05 -8.29
N ALA A 7 -0.84 -24.39 -7.10
CA ALA A 7 -1.42 -23.90 -5.85
C ALA A 7 -1.07 -22.42 -5.59
N ASP A 8 -0.27 -21.80 -6.46
CA ASP A 8 0.12 -20.40 -6.36
C ASP A 8 -1.10 -19.49 -6.38
N VAL A 9 -1.00 -18.45 -5.57
CA VAL A 9 -1.95 -17.35 -5.54
C VAL A 9 -1.27 -16.10 -6.10
N THR A 10 -2.08 -15.13 -6.51
CA THR A 10 -1.62 -13.76 -6.74
C THR A 10 -2.33 -12.85 -5.75
N LEU A 11 -1.57 -12.13 -4.92
CA LEU A 11 -2.08 -11.13 -4.00
C LEU A 11 -1.79 -9.74 -4.55
N ASN A 12 -2.83 -8.95 -4.77
CA ASN A 12 -2.72 -7.54 -5.12
C ASN A 12 -2.80 -6.71 -3.84
N VAL A 13 -1.80 -5.85 -3.63
CA VAL A 13 -1.74 -4.90 -2.50
C VAL A 13 -1.44 -3.49 -2.99
N GLU A 14 -1.91 -2.51 -2.22
CA GLU A 14 -1.78 -1.10 -2.60
C GLU A 14 -0.57 -0.44 -1.93
N VAL A 15 0.33 0.10 -2.74
CA VAL A 15 1.48 0.92 -2.31
C VAL A 15 1.50 2.19 -3.15
N PRO A 16 1.63 3.38 -2.54
CA PRO A 16 1.68 4.63 -3.29
C PRO A 16 2.68 4.59 -4.44
N TYR A 17 2.25 4.99 -5.65
CA TYR A 17 3.09 5.02 -6.85
C TYR A 17 4.37 5.82 -6.64
N ASP A 18 4.29 6.93 -5.89
CA ASP A 18 5.43 7.79 -5.59
C ASP A 18 6.51 7.07 -4.75
N ASP A 19 6.17 5.97 -4.06
CA ASP A 19 7.10 5.16 -3.27
C ASP A 19 7.76 4.03 -4.08
N HIS A 20 7.26 3.71 -5.29
CA HIS A 20 7.72 2.54 -6.05
C HIS A 20 9.19 2.65 -6.43
N PHE A 21 9.63 3.82 -6.89
CA PHE A 21 11.02 4.03 -7.31
C PHE A 21 11.99 3.80 -6.16
N ASP A 22 11.73 4.40 -5.00
CA ASP A 22 12.58 4.32 -3.82
C ASP A 22 12.69 2.87 -3.30
N MET A 23 11.57 2.13 -3.35
CA MET A 23 11.53 0.71 -3.00
C MET A 23 12.31 -0.19 -3.99
N ILE A 24 12.34 0.16 -5.28
CA ILE A 24 13.01 -0.64 -6.33
C ILE A 24 14.49 -0.27 -6.47
N ALA A 25 14.83 1.01 -6.36
CA ALA A 25 16.17 1.51 -6.64
C ALA A 25 17.18 1.17 -5.52
N HIS A 26 16.68 0.85 -4.32
CA HIS A 26 17.51 0.55 -3.13
C HIS A 26 18.54 1.65 -2.85
N THR A 27 18.18 2.91 -3.11
CA THR A 27 19.08 4.06 -2.92
C THR A 27 19.13 4.56 -1.48
N ASP A 28 18.11 4.22 -0.70
CA ASP A 28 17.86 4.87 0.57
C ASP A 28 18.45 4.10 1.76
N ALA A 29 18.76 4.83 2.84
CA ALA A 29 19.49 4.30 3.98
C ALA A 29 18.83 3.08 4.64
N TRP A 30 17.49 3.02 4.69
CA TRP A 30 16.73 1.92 5.30
C TRP A 30 16.66 0.65 4.43
N CYS A 31 17.06 0.72 3.15
CA CYS A 31 17.05 -0.42 2.22
C CYS A 31 18.32 -1.30 2.31
N GLN A 32 19.21 -1.07 3.28
CA GLN A 32 20.46 -1.83 3.42
C GLN A 32 20.25 -3.27 3.90
N ASP A 33 19.25 -3.50 4.76
CA ASP A 33 19.00 -4.82 5.35
C ASP A 33 18.12 -5.72 4.50
N ASP A 34 17.21 -5.13 3.72
CA ASP A 34 16.27 -5.87 2.90
C ASP A 34 15.98 -5.13 1.59
N SER A 35 15.57 -5.87 0.57
CA SER A 35 15.33 -5.34 -0.78
C SER A 35 14.28 -6.17 -1.49
N ILE A 36 13.62 -5.60 -2.49
CA ILE A 36 12.66 -6.33 -3.34
C ILE A 36 13.31 -7.59 -3.93
N ALA A 37 14.55 -7.47 -4.43
CA ALA A 37 15.28 -8.60 -4.99
C ALA A 37 15.59 -9.68 -3.94
N ARG A 38 15.95 -9.28 -2.70
CA ARG A 38 16.20 -10.22 -1.60
C ARG A 38 14.92 -10.92 -1.16
N ILE A 39 13.80 -10.19 -1.04
CA ILE A 39 12.49 -10.76 -0.73
C ILE A 39 12.10 -11.81 -1.78
N MET A 40 12.21 -11.48 -3.06
CA MET A 40 11.91 -12.40 -4.15
C MET A 40 12.79 -13.65 -4.11
N ASN A 41 14.09 -13.50 -3.86
CA ASN A 41 15.04 -14.61 -3.78
C ASN A 41 14.77 -15.53 -2.58
N ASP A 42 14.53 -14.96 -1.40
CA ASP A 42 14.36 -15.72 -0.16
C ASP A 42 13.00 -16.42 -0.09
N THR A 43 11.96 -15.80 -0.63
CA THR A 43 10.58 -16.32 -0.57
C THR A 43 10.19 -17.14 -1.81
N GLY A 44 10.89 -16.96 -2.93
CA GLY A 44 10.49 -17.49 -4.24
C GLY A 44 9.26 -16.81 -4.85
N VAL A 45 8.77 -15.73 -4.23
CA VAL A 45 7.61 -14.97 -4.70
C VAL A 45 8.03 -14.02 -5.81
N LEU A 46 7.21 -13.94 -6.85
CA LEU A 46 7.35 -12.95 -7.89
C LEU A 46 6.62 -11.66 -7.48
N ILE A 47 7.36 -10.56 -7.33
CA ILE A 47 6.80 -9.22 -7.04
C ILE A 47 6.80 -8.40 -8.32
N LEU A 48 5.64 -7.87 -8.70
CA LEU A 48 5.43 -7.09 -9.93
C LEU A 48 4.91 -5.71 -9.58
N PHE A 49 5.69 -4.69 -9.96
CA PHE A 49 5.27 -3.29 -9.88
C PHE A 49 4.57 -2.89 -11.19
N PRO A 50 3.54 -2.04 -11.13
CA PRO A 50 2.88 -1.53 -12.32
C PRO A 50 3.83 -0.62 -13.10
N CYS A 51 3.80 -0.69 -14.42
CA CYS A 51 4.52 0.26 -15.26
C CYS A 51 3.60 1.39 -15.69
N GLY A 52 3.93 2.62 -15.29
CA GLY A 52 3.27 3.81 -15.78
C GLY A 52 3.56 4.01 -17.26
N ARG A 53 2.61 3.66 -18.13
CA ARG A 53 2.25 4.35 -19.38
C ARG A 53 1.24 3.47 -20.13
N VAL A 54 -0.03 3.88 -20.08
CA VAL A 54 -0.96 3.58 -21.16
C VAL A 54 -0.83 4.76 -22.12
N ASP A 55 -0.50 4.49 -23.38
CA ASP A 55 -0.48 5.48 -24.46
C ASP A 55 -1.90 6.00 -24.75
N SER A 56 -2.45 6.79 -23.82
CA SER A 56 -3.76 7.44 -23.97
C SER A 56 -3.69 8.84 -23.39
N ASP A 57 -4.20 9.83 -24.12
CA ASP A 57 -4.33 11.26 -23.74
C ASP A 57 -5.22 11.53 -22.50
N GLU A 58 -5.49 10.51 -21.67
CA GLU A 58 -6.21 10.64 -20.40
C GLU A 58 -5.21 10.82 -19.24
N PRO A 59 -5.56 11.60 -18.20
CA PRO A 59 -4.70 11.75 -17.02
C PRO A 59 -4.42 10.36 -16.44
N ILE A 60 -3.14 9.96 -16.49
CA ILE A 60 -2.66 8.65 -16.04
C ILE A 60 -3.15 8.44 -14.60
N GLU A 61 -4.15 7.58 -14.41
CA GLU A 61 -4.53 7.14 -13.08
C GLU A 61 -3.32 6.39 -12.50
N ARG A 62 -2.73 6.95 -11.44
CA ARG A 62 -1.57 6.35 -10.77
C ARG A 62 -2.00 4.98 -10.23
N VAL A 63 -1.44 3.93 -10.80
CA VAL A 63 -1.72 2.56 -10.37
C VAL A 63 -0.82 2.23 -9.19
N ASN A 64 -1.43 2.06 -8.01
CA ASN A 64 -0.72 1.73 -6.78
C ASN A 64 -0.59 0.20 -6.56
N THR A 65 -1.29 -0.60 -7.36
CA THR A 65 -1.40 -2.03 -7.14
C THR A 65 -0.13 -2.79 -7.51
N ILE A 66 0.53 -3.37 -6.50
CA ILE A 66 1.65 -4.31 -6.64
C ILE A 66 1.10 -5.73 -6.56
N LYS A 67 1.59 -6.63 -7.43
CA LYS A 67 1.18 -8.04 -7.45
C LYS A 67 2.26 -8.94 -6.87
N LEU A 68 1.89 -9.82 -5.95
CA LEU A 68 2.77 -10.83 -5.35
C LEU A 68 2.27 -12.22 -5.71
N ARG A 69 3.04 -12.99 -6.46
CA ARG A 69 2.65 -14.31 -6.96
C ARG A 69 3.54 -15.43 -6.42
N GLY A 70 2.93 -16.48 -5.88
CA GLY A 70 3.61 -17.66 -5.37
C GLY A 70 2.75 -18.44 -4.36
N PRO A 71 3.33 -19.38 -3.59
CA PRO A 71 2.61 -20.10 -2.54
C PRO A 71 2.07 -19.14 -1.47
N VAL A 72 0.84 -19.34 -0.99
CA VAL A 72 0.14 -18.37 -0.13
C VAL A 72 0.94 -17.97 1.13
N ALA A 73 1.60 -18.92 1.78
CA ALA A 73 2.41 -18.66 2.97
C ALA A 73 3.64 -17.78 2.66
N LYS A 74 4.25 -18.00 1.49
CA LYS A 74 5.39 -17.21 1.02
C LYS A 74 4.97 -15.85 0.51
N VAL A 75 3.80 -15.74 -0.11
CA VAL A 75 3.20 -14.47 -0.51
C VAL A 75 2.91 -13.58 0.69
N GLU A 76 2.35 -14.13 1.78
CA GLU A 76 2.16 -13.37 3.03
C GLU A 76 3.50 -12.96 3.66
N GLU A 77 4.51 -13.84 3.64
CA GLU A 77 5.85 -13.51 4.10
C GLU A 77 6.48 -12.35 3.30
N ALA A 78 6.36 -12.40 1.98
CA ALA A 78 6.82 -11.35 1.08
C ALA A 78 6.04 -10.04 1.28
N ARG A 79 4.71 -10.11 1.45
CA ARG A 79 3.85 -8.94 1.70
C ARG A 79 4.27 -8.20 2.97
N ARG A 80 4.49 -8.93 4.07
CA ARG A 80 4.95 -8.33 5.32
C ARG A 80 6.30 -7.62 5.14
N ARG A 81 7.28 -8.26 4.50
CA ARG A 81 8.58 -7.62 4.20
C ARG A 81 8.46 -6.43 3.25
N LEU A 82 7.54 -6.49 2.29
CA LEU A 82 7.21 -5.37 1.41
C LEU A 82 6.68 -4.16 2.20
N ARG A 83 5.78 -4.39 3.17
CA ARG A 83 5.28 -3.32 4.05
C ARG A 83 6.37 -2.74 4.95
N ASP A 84 7.27 -3.57 5.47
CA ASP A 84 8.44 -3.10 6.24
C ASP A 84 9.35 -2.17 5.43
N LEU A 85 9.40 -2.32 4.10
CA LEU A 85 10.17 -1.48 3.18
C LEU A 85 9.45 -0.20 2.76
N CYS A 86 8.13 -0.08 2.97
CA CYS A 86 7.40 1.11 2.56
C CYS A 86 7.95 2.35 3.29
N PRO A 87 8.29 3.41 2.55
CA PRO A 87 8.87 4.60 3.14
C PRO A 87 7.84 5.38 3.96
N VAL A 88 8.35 6.09 4.95
CA VAL A 88 7.58 6.98 5.81
C VAL A 88 8.34 8.29 5.94
N THR A 89 7.59 9.38 5.79
CA THR A 89 8.13 10.73 5.83
C THR A 89 7.42 11.52 6.92
N ILE A 90 8.19 12.05 7.87
CA ILE A 90 7.74 12.97 8.91
C ILE A 90 8.37 14.34 8.64
N ALA A 91 7.53 15.34 8.47
CA ALA A 91 7.90 16.73 8.26
C ALA A 91 7.77 17.52 9.56
N ILE A 92 8.81 18.29 9.88
CA ILE A 92 8.92 19.20 11.02
C ILE A 92 9.01 20.63 10.45
N PRO A 93 7.95 21.43 10.51
CA PRO A 93 7.99 22.84 10.14
C PRO A 93 9.01 23.56 11.00
N LEU A 94 9.94 24.27 10.37
CA LEU A 94 10.99 25.04 11.05
C LEU A 94 10.49 26.46 11.36
N LEU A 95 9.35 26.53 12.05
CA LEU A 95 8.73 27.77 12.56
C LEU A 95 9.07 27.91 14.05
N ASP A 96 9.32 29.12 14.53
CA ASP A 96 9.63 29.39 15.94
C ASP A 96 10.91 28.68 16.46
N LEU A 97 11.96 28.63 15.63
CA LEU A 97 13.28 28.12 16.04
C LEU A 97 13.82 28.86 17.27
N LYS A 98 14.74 28.23 18.01
CA LYS A 98 15.51 28.88 19.09
C LYS A 98 16.06 30.22 18.62
N ALA A 99 16.08 31.20 19.53
CA ALA A 99 16.63 32.51 19.25
C ALA A 99 18.04 32.39 18.63
N ASP A 100 18.30 33.18 17.58
CA ASP A 100 19.55 33.23 16.80
C ASP A 100 19.85 32.05 15.86
N LEU A 101 18.92 31.08 15.69
CA LEU A 101 19.16 29.95 14.79
C LEU A 101 18.72 30.25 13.33
N THR A 102 19.71 30.34 12.43
CA THR A 102 19.47 30.41 10.97
C THR A 102 19.27 29.02 10.38
N ILE A 103 18.72 28.92 9.17
CA ILE A 103 18.53 27.63 8.47
C ILE A 103 19.86 26.91 8.20
N ASP A 104 20.92 27.65 7.88
CA ASP A 104 22.25 27.05 7.73
C ASP A 104 22.79 26.55 9.08
N GLY A 105 22.53 27.30 10.16
CA GLY A 105 22.79 26.85 11.53
C GLY A 105 22.03 25.58 11.90
N VAL A 106 20.76 25.44 11.48
CA VAL A 106 19.97 24.20 11.65
C VAL A 106 20.68 23.02 10.99
N LYS A 107 21.09 23.15 9.72
CA LYS A 107 21.78 22.09 8.97
C LYS A 107 23.09 21.68 9.67
N GLU A 108 23.88 22.65 10.13
CA GLU A 108 25.14 22.40 10.83
C GLU A 108 24.90 21.69 12.18
N LEU A 109 23.91 22.13 12.95
CA LEU A 109 23.55 21.51 14.23
C LEU A 109 23.10 20.06 14.06
N ILE A 110 22.27 19.78 13.05
CA ILE A 110 21.83 18.41 12.74
C ILE A 110 23.04 17.56 12.35
N GLY A 111 23.91 18.05 11.46
CA GLY A 111 25.12 17.34 11.05
C GLY A 111 26.04 17.02 12.23
N LYS A 112 26.23 17.96 13.16
CA LYS A 112 26.98 17.75 14.41
C LYS A 112 26.31 16.73 15.32
N ALA A 113 24.99 16.79 15.48
CA ALA A 113 24.25 15.86 16.32
C ALA A 113 24.33 14.41 15.80
N ILE A 114 24.30 14.22 14.47
CA ILE A 114 24.49 12.92 13.83
C ILE A 114 25.95 12.44 14.01
N ALA A 115 26.94 13.31 13.75
CA ALA A 115 28.36 12.97 13.90
C ALA A 115 28.72 12.58 15.35
N ASP A 116 28.14 13.26 16.33
CA ASP A 116 28.30 13.00 17.75
C ASP A 116 27.46 11.81 18.25
N LYS A 117 26.71 11.14 17.37
CA LYS A 117 25.77 10.04 17.70
C LYS A 117 24.69 10.41 18.72
N ARG A 118 24.31 11.68 18.78
CA ARG A 118 23.15 12.15 19.56
C ARG A 118 21.83 11.84 18.86
N ILE A 119 21.87 11.70 17.54
CA ILE A 119 20.79 11.22 16.69
C ILE A 119 21.32 10.01 15.91
N ASP A 120 20.69 8.85 16.08
CA ASP A 120 20.97 7.70 15.23
C ASP A 120 20.29 7.91 13.87
N SER A 121 21.08 7.89 12.79
CA SER A 121 20.59 8.03 11.43
C SER A 121 21.05 6.85 10.55
N SER A 122 21.34 5.70 11.16
CA SER A 122 21.83 4.52 10.45
C SER A 122 20.83 4.04 9.39
N HIS A 123 19.53 4.11 9.71
CA HIS A 123 18.44 3.71 8.81
C HIS A 123 17.55 4.88 8.38
N LEU A 124 17.97 6.12 8.64
CA LEU A 124 17.15 7.31 8.42
C LEU A 124 17.86 8.30 7.52
N GLU A 125 17.09 8.99 6.70
CA GLU A 125 17.52 10.17 5.96
C GLU A 125 16.91 11.42 6.59
N ILE A 126 17.75 12.39 6.96
CA ILE A 126 17.32 13.67 7.53
C ILE A 126 17.74 14.78 6.59
N THR A 127 16.77 15.51 6.05
CA THR A 127 17.00 16.61 5.10
C THR A 127 16.31 17.89 5.54
N VAL A 128 16.86 19.03 5.14
CA VAL A 128 16.25 20.35 5.36
C VAL A 128 15.99 20.97 4.01
N MET A 129 14.72 21.20 3.70
CA MET A 129 14.26 21.69 2.40
C MET A 129 13.25 22.81 2.55
N GLN A 130 13.12 23.62 1.50
CA GLN A 130 12.10 24.64 1.43
C GLN A 130 10.84 24.05 0.79
N LYS A 131 9.66 24.31 1.36
CA LYS A 131 8.38 23.93 0.76
C LYS A 131 8.25 24.66 -0.60
N SER A 132 7.79 23.96 -1.64
CA SER A 132 7.76 24.45 -3.03
C SER A 132 7.18 25.88 -3.15
N VAL A 133 7.72 26.65 -4.11
CA VAL A 133 7.50 28.10 -4.29
C VAL A 133 6.05 28.50 -4.62
N ASP A 134 5.18 27.55 -4.99
CA ASP A 134 3.86 27.83 -5.58
C ASP A 134 2.70 27.97 -4.58
N LYS A 135 2.94 27.88 -3.27
CA LYS A 135 1.93 28.17 -2.24
C LYS A 135 2.48 29.25 -1.31
N GLU A 136 1.63 30.21 -0.92
CA GLU A 136 1.93 31.41 -0.10
C GLU A 136 2.55 31.12 1.30
N ASP A 137 2.93 29.88 1.57
CA ASP A 137 3.49 29.37 2.81
C ASP A 137 4.98 29.07 2.60
N HIS A 138 5.80 30.13 2.59
CA HIS A 138 7.26 30.12 2.40
C HIS A 138 8.03 29.51 3.60
N GLY A 139 7.61 28.33 4.06
CA GLY A 139 8.17 27.65 5.21
C GLY A 139 9.35 26.73 4.86
N TRP A 140 10.39 26.75 5.68
CA TRP A 140 11.40 25.68 5.70
C TRP A 140 10.88 24.50 6.52
N VAL A 141 11.26 23.30 6.12
CA VAL A 141 10.87 22.05 6.77
C VAL A 141 12.07 21.12 6.90
N CYS A 142 12.21 20.50 8.07
CA CYS A 142 13.10 19.36 8.26
C CYS A 142 12.30 18.09 8.06
N VAL A 143 12.78 17.23 7.18
CA VAL A 143 12.14 15.98 6.79
C VAL A 143 12.97 14.83 7.33
N VAL A 144 12.34 13.99 8.15
CA VAL A 144 12.88 12.71 8.59
C VAL A 144 12.20 11.62 7.78
N ARG A 145 12.99 10.88 7.02
CA ARG A 145 12.52 9.80 6.15
C ARG A 145 13.15 8.47 6.59
N GLY A 146 12.34 7.43 6.64
CA GLY A 146 12.75 6.08 7.02
C GLY A 146 11.76 5.05 6.44
N SER A 147 11.78 3.82 6.95
CA SER A 147 10.76 2.81 6.62
C SER A 147 9.89 2.46 7.83
N LEU A 148 8.74 1.82 7.58
CA LEU A 148 7.85 1.33 8.65
C LEU A 148 8.51 0.30 9.59
N ARG A 149 9.64 -0.31 9.19
CA ARG A 149 10.42 -1.16 10.10
C ARG A 149 11.04 -0.38 11.25
N TRP A 150 11.42 0.86 11.00
CA TRP A 150 12.23 1.69 11.88
C TRP A 150 11.39 2.79 12.54
N GLU A 151 10.11 2.50 12.84
CA GLU A 151 9.16 3.44 13.46
C GLU A 151 9.70 4.07 14.75
N ASP A 152 10.38 3.29 15.59
CA ASP A 152 10.97 3.76 16.84
C ASP A 152 12.16 4.71 16.60
N GLU A 153 13.04 4.41 15.64
CA GLU A 153 14.15 5.30 15.26
C GLU A 153 13.64 6.62 14.67
N ILE A 154 12.60 6.57 13.82
CA ILE A 154 11.93 7.76 13.27
C ILE A 154 11.40 8.63 14.42
N HIS A 155 10.72 8.02 15.39
CA HIS A 155 10.20 8.72 16.56
C HIS A 155 11.32 9.38 17.36
N ASP A 156 12.35 8.64 17.72
CA ASP A 156 13.43 9.12 18.57
C ASP A 156 14.24 10.23 17.88
N ALA A 157 14.49 10.11 16.58
CA ALA A 157 15.11 11.16 15.78
C ALA A 157 14.25 12.44 15.75
N CYS A 158 12.94 12.31 15.52
CA CYS A 158 12.02 13.45 15.52
C CYS A 158 11.94 14.16 16.87
N VAL A 159 11.99 13.41 17.97
CA VAL A 159 12.00 13.95 19.34
C VAL A 159 13.33 14.66 19.63
N ALA A 160 14.46 14.03 19.28
CA ALA A 160 15.78 14.63 19.45
C ALA A 160 15.96 15.91 18.63
N LEU A 161 15.50 15.94 17.39
CA LEU A 161 15.48 17.13 16.54
C LEU A 161 14.65 18.25 17.17
N ARG A 162 13.53 17.92 17.82
CA ARG A 162 12.71 18.92 18.48
C ARG A 162 13.45 19.59 19.65
N TYR A 163 14.04 18.80 20.54
CA TYR A 163 14.84 19.34 21.64
C TYR A 163 16.07 20.12 21.17
N LEU A 164 16.64 19.73 20.02
CA LEU A 164 17.78 20.41 19.43
C LEU A 164 17.39 21.80 18.88
N LEU A 165 16.28 21.88 18.14
CA LEU A 165 15.94 23.03 17.29
C LEU A 165 14.98 24.06 17.91
N PHE A 166 14.17 23.67 18.90
CA PHE A 166 13.13 24.54 19.48
C PHE A 166 13.30 24.69 20.99
N ASP A 167 12.89 25.85 21.51
CA ASP A 167 12.77 26.05 22.96
C ASP A 167 11.55 25.27 23.48
N THR A 168 11.80 24.26 24.30
CA THR A 168 10.75 23.39 24.82
C THR A 168 10.12 24.01 26.07
N ASP A 169 9.11 24.86 25.87
CA ASP A 169 8.09 25.03 26.90
C ASP A 169 7.18 23.80 26.87
N ASP A 170 7.19 22.99 27.95
CA ASP A 170 6.44 21.71 28.10
C ASP A 170 4.94 21.82 27.72
N LYS A 171 4.38 23.04 27.69
CA LYS A 171 2.97 23.30 27.40
C LYS A 171 2.57 23.10 25.93
N LYS A 172 3.50 23.09 24.97
CA LYS A 172 3.18 22.95 23.53
C LYS A 172 3.18 21.50 23.02
N GLU A 173 3.59 20.52 23.83
CA GLU A 173 3.59 19.10 23.43
C GLU A 173 2.19 18.48 23.39
N HIS A 174 1.29 18.97 24.25
CA HIS A 174 -0.09 18.50 24.36
C HIS A 174 -1.07 19.22 23.43
N ASP A 175 -0.61 20.14 22.58
CA ASP A 175 -1.48 20.73 21.57
C ASP A 175 -1.74 19.68 20.46
N PRO A 176 -2.99 19.25 20.24
CA PRO A 176 -3.33 18.31 19.18
C PRO A 176 -3.03 18.84 17.76
N THR A 177 -2.70 20.13 17.61
CA THR A 177 -2.14 20.71 16.38
C THR A 177 -0.62 20.57 16.25
N SER A 178 -0.03 19.71 17.10
CA SER A 178 1.41 19.42 17.22
C SER A 178 2.17 19.32 15.89
N PHE A 179 3.38 19.86 15.97
CA PHE A 179 4.35 20.23 14.96
C PHE A 179 4.59 19.25 13.82
N TYR A 180 4.40 17.95 14.01
CA TYR A 180 4.75 16.98 12.98
C TYR A 180 3.64 16.84 11.95
N ALA A 181 4.03 16.71 10.69
CA ALA A 181 3.12 16.44 9.59
C ALA A 181 3.60 15.25 8.77
N SER A 182 2.68 14.50 8.20
CA SER A 182 2.98 13.48 7.19
C SER A 182 1.93 13.53 6.09
N GLN A 183 2.27 13.00 4.93
CA GLN A 183 1.39 12.97 3.76
C GLN A 183 1.25 11.54 3.25
N LEU A 184 0.08 11.20 2.74
CA LEU A 184 -0.21 9.88 2.18
C LEU A 184 -1.12 9.99 0.95
N ASP A 185 -0.67 9.47 -0.19
CA ASP A 185 -1.41 9.56 -1.45
C ASP A 185 -2.36 8.37 -1.57
N ILE A 186 -3.67 8.65 -1.63
CA ILE A 186 -4.72 7.64 -1.77
C ILE A 186 -5.44 7.87 -3.11
N PRO A 187 -5.28 6.95 -4.09
CA PRO A 187 -5.94 7.05 -5.38
C PRO A 187 -7.44 7.24 -5.23
N ILE A 188 -8.03 8.02 -6.13
CA ILE A 188 -9.47 8.36 -6.10
C ILE A 188 -10.34 7.10 -6.09
N SER A 189 -9.95 6.08 -6.86
CA SER A 189 -10.62 4.77 -6.91
C SER A 189 -10.65 4.03 -5.55
N GLN A 190 -9.78 4.40 -4.62
CA GLN A 190 -9.65 3.77 -3.29
C GLN A 190 -10.15 4.67 -2.15
N GLN A 191 -10.43 5.94 -2.42
CA GLN A 191 -10.81 6.91 -1.40
C GLN A 191 -12.07 6.49 -0.64
N LEU A 192 -13.08 5.91 -1.29
CA LEU A 192 -14.30 5.51 -0.57
C LEU A 192 -14.07 4.36 0.43
N SER A 193 -13.06 3.52 0.21
CA SER A 193 -12.66 2.47 1.16
C SER A 193 -11.97 3.04 2.39
N VAL A 194 -11.22 4.13 2.22
CA VAL A 194 -10.42 4.79 3.29
C VAL A 194 -11.21 5.87 4.02
N LEU A 195 -11.88 6.76 3.28
CA LEU A 195 -12.71 7.84 3.80
C LEU A 195 -14.03 7.28 4.36
N GLY A 196 -14.60 6.28 3.70
CA GLY A 196 -15.95 5.78 3.94
C GLY A 196 -16.99 6.45 3.04
N VAL A 197 -18.11 5.76 2.81
CA VAL A 197 -19.17 6.17 1.87
C VAL A 197 -19.87 7.46 2.29
N ARG A 198 -19.98 7.71 3.60
CA ARG A 198 -20.75 8.83 4.16
C ARG A 198 -19.85 9.76 4.95
N ASP A 199 -19.77 11.02 4.54
CA ASP A 199 -19.12 12.12 5.25
C ASP A 199 -17.70 11.80 5.76
N ALA A 200 -16.93 11.00 5.01
CA ALA A 200 -15.60 10.54 5.39
C ALA A 200 -15.49 10.03 6.85
N PHE A 201 -16.52 9.31 7.34
CA PHE A 201 -16.62 8.95 8.74
C PHE A 201 -15.49 8.04 9.25
N LEU A 202 -14.90 7.20 8.37
CA LEU A 202 -13.81 6.30 8.76
C LEU A 202 -12.55 7.08 9.12
N VAL A 203 -12.28 8.19 8.43
CA VAL A 203 -11.13 9.04 8.75
C VAL A 203 -11.28 9.70 10.11
N ARG A 204 -12.50 10.18 10.44
CA ARG A 204 -12.80 10.73 11.78
C ARG A 204 -12.60 9.67 12.87
N LEU A 205 -12.98 8.43 12.58
CA LEU A 205 -12.77 7.30 13.47
C LEU A 205 -11.27 7.01 13.66
N VAL A 206 -10.48 6.97 12.58
CA VAL A 206 -9.02 6.82 12.65
C VAL A 206 -8.40 7.94 13.48
N SER A 207 -8.83 9.19 13.28
CA SER A 207 -8.36 10.32 14.09
C SER A 207 -8.62 10.13 15.58
N ASN A 208 -9.84 9.73 15.95
CA ASN A 208 -10.20 9.50 17.35
C ASN A 208 -9.41 8.35 17.99
N GLN A 209 -9.17 7.27 17.23
CA GLN A 209 -8.47 6.09 17.74
C GLN A 209 -6.97 6.29 17.89
N THR A 210 -6.37 7.11 17.04
CA THR A 210 -4.91 7.28 16.99
C THR A 210 -4.42 8.56 17.65
N GLY A 211 -5.31 9.54 17.86
CA GLY A 211 -4.96 10.86 18.35
C GLY A 211 -4.28 11.75 17.30
N ALA A 212 -4.15 11.29 16.05
CA ALA A 212 -3.67 12.10 14.95
C ALA A 212 -4.83 12.80 14.23
N LEU A 213 -4.64 14.07 13.86
CA LEU A 213 -5.56 14.78 13.01
C LEU A 213 -5.34 14.34 11.55
N VAL A 214 -6.36 13.75 10.95
CA VAL A 214 -6.34 13.31 9.54
C VAL A 214 -7.20 14.27 8.73
N CYS A 215 -6.55 15.12 7.95
CA CYS A 215 -7.19 16.03 7.01
C CYS A 215 -7.30 15.35 5.64
N TYR A 216 -8.49 15.39 5.06
CA TYR A 216 -8.79 14.82 3.75
C TYR A 216 -9.34 15.92 2.82
N PRO A 217 -9.12 15.81 1.50
CA PRO A 217 -9.66 16.76 0.55
C PRO A 217 -11.18 16.65 0.48
N SER A 218 -11.89 17.79 0.44
CA SER A 218 -13.32 17.79 0.20
C SER A 218 -13.64 17.19 -1.17
N PRO A 219 -14.72 16.39 -1.31
CA PRO A 219 -15.15 15.88 -2.60
C PRO A 219 -15.33 17.01 -3.61
N GLY A 220 -14.68 16.89 -4.78
CA GLY A 220 -14.72 17.92 -5.84
C GLY A 220 -13.59 18.95 -5.80
N ASN A 221 -12.70 18.90 -4.81
CA ASN A 221 -11.47 19.70 -4.85
C ASN A 221 -10.54 19.17 -5.96
N VAL A 222 -10.12 20.09 -6.82
CA VAL A 222 -9.14 19.85 -7.87
C VAL A 222 -7.86 20.65 -7.62
N THR A 223 -6.72 20.14 -8.07
CA THR A 223 -5.46 20.89 -8.14
C THR A 223 -5.62 22.08 -9.10
N PRO A 224 -4.70 23.05 -9.09
CA PRO A 224 -4.68 24.11 -10.09
C PRO A 224 -4.64 23.58 -11.54
N GLU A 225 -4.10 22.38 -11.77
CA GLU A 225 -4.14 21.70 -13.07
C GLU A 225 -5.46 20.96 -13.36
N GLY A 226 -6.46 21.08 -12.48
CA GLY A 226 -7.78 20.46 -12.65
C GLY A 226 -7.85 18.97 -12.26
N GLN A 227 -6.82 18.42 -11.63
CA GLN A 227 -6.79 17.01 -11.23
C GLN A 227 -7.40 16.81 -9.84
N PRO A 228 -8.13 15.71 -9.55
CA PRO A 228 -8.75 15.54 -8.23
C PRO A 228 -7.67 15.34 -7.16
N VAL A 229 -7.86 15.97 -5.99
CA VAL A 229 -6.87 15.88 -4.91
C VAL A 229 -6.96 14.50 -4.23
N SER A 230 -5.86 13.75 -4.21
CA SER A 230 -5.72 12.41 -3.63
C SER A 230 -4.97 12.37 -2.29
N MET A 231 -4.36 13.49 -1.91
CA MET A 231 -3.45 13.58 -0.77
C MET A 231 -4.18 13.72 0.58
N LEU A 232 -3.91 12.80 1.51
CA LEU A 232 -4.26 12.94 2.92
C LEU A 232 -3.12 13.59 3.70
N TYR A 233 -3.45 14.46 4.64
CA TYR A 233 -2.49 15.11 5.54
C TYR A 233 -2.71 14.65 6.97
N LEU A 234 -1.66 14.13 7.59
CA LEU A 234 -1.65 13.67 8.98
C LEU A 234 -0.91 14.70 9.83
N ARG A 235 -1.45 15.07 10.99
CA ARG A 235 -0.81 15.96 11.96
C ARG A 235 -0.94 15.43 13.38
N GLY A 236 0.02 15.75 14.23
CA GLY A 236 0.01 15.34 15.64
C GLY A 236 1.36 14.75 16.08
N PRO A 237 1.41 14.09 17.25
CA PRO A 237 2.60 13.39 17.71
C PRO A 237 3.05 12.30 16.72
N VAL A 238 4.36 12.06 16.62
CA VAL A 238 4.93 11.11 15.66
C VAL A 238 4.31 9.71 15.80
N LYS A 239 4.19 9.19 17.02
CA LYS A 239 3.55 7.89 17.28
C LYS A 239 2.09 7.84 16.81
N SER A 240 1.33 8.91 17.04
CA SER A 240 -0.05 9.02 16.56
C SER A 240 -0.14 9.03 15.04
N ILE A 241 0.77 9.75 14.36
CA ILE A 241 0.85 9.79 12.89
C ILE A 241 1.17 8.40 12.34
N LEU A 242 2.19 7.73 12.87
CA LEU A 242 2.59 6.38 12.46
C LEU A 242 1.44 5.38 12.69
N HIS A 243 0.75 5.48 13.82
CA HIS A 243 -0.41 4.65 14.11
C HIS A 243 -1.57 4.89 13.13
N ALA A 244 -1.86 6.16 12.80
CA ALA A 244 -2.86 6.52 11.78
C ALA A 244 -2.50 5.98 10.40
N ARG A 245 -1.23 6.02 9.99
CA ARG A 245 -0.77 5.41 8.74
C ARG A 245 -1.05 3.91 8.70
N ARG A 246 -0.78 3.17 9.78
CA ARG A 246 -1.07 1.73 9.88
C ARG A 246 -2.57 1.44 9.80
N TYR A 247 -3.41 2.27 10.42
CA TYR A 247 -4.86 2.18 10.27
C TYR A 247 -5.29 2.38 8.81
N ILE A 248 -4.86 3.48 8.17
CA ILE A 248 -5.22 3.78 6.77
C ILE A 248 -4.74 2.67 5.83
N GLN A 249 -3.52 2.16 6.02
CA GLN A 249 -3.01 1.02 5.26
C GLN A 249 -3.91 -0.21 5.42
N GLY A 250 -4.36 -0.51 6.63
CA GLY A 250 -5.30 -1.60 6.86
C GLY A 250 -6.63 -1.44 6.13
N LEU A 251 -7.09 -0.20 5.92
CA LEU A 251 -8.33 0.09 5.17
C LEU A 251 -8.18 -0.04 3.65
N LEU A 252 -6.95 -0.12 3.13
CA LEU A 252 -6.73 -0.27 1.69
C LEU A 252 -7.26 -1.62 1.20
N PRO A 253 -7.81 -1.67 -0.03
CA PRO A 253 -8.30 -2.92 -0.60
C PRO A 253 -7.15 -3.90 -0.84
N VAL A 254 -7.46 -5.18 -0.70
CA VAL A 254 -6.58 -6.31 -1.04
C VAL A 254 -7.38 -7.33 -1.85
N GLN A 255 -6.75 -7.95 -2.84
CA GLN A 255 -7.40 -8.95 -3.68
C GLN A 255 -6.51 -10.19 -3.83
N LEU A 256 -7.07 -11.36 -3.54
CA LEU A 256 -6.42 -12.66 -3.70
C LEU A 256 -7.01 -13.41 -4.89
N PHE A 257 -6.18 -13.72 -5.87
CA PHE A 257 -6.53 -14.46 -7.09
C PHE A 257 -5.93 -15.85 -7.08
N PHE A 258 -6.70 -16.85 -7.51
CA PHE A 258 -6.20 -18.21 -7.74
C PHE A 258 -7.14 -18.99 -8.65
N ASP A 259 -6.59 -19.97 -9.35
CA ASP A 259 -7.36 -20.95 -10.11
C ASP A 259 -7.83 -22.10 -9.22
N ILE A 260 -9.04 -22.60 -9.46
CA ILE A 260 -9.56 -23.84 -8.85
C ILE A 260 -10.28 -24.70 -9.90
N GLU A 261 -10.10 -26.02 -9.86
CA GLU A 261 -10.86 -26.93 -10.72
C GLU A 261 -12.31 -27.04 -10.20
N GLY A 262 -13.29 -27.11 -11.10
CA GLY A 262 -14.70 -27.15 -10.71
C GLY A 262 -15.08 -28.38 -9.88
N CYS A 263 -14.31 -29.47 -9.98
CA CYS A 263 -14.48 -30.68 -9.16
C CYS A 263 -13.95 -30.51 -7.73
N ASP A 264 -13.07 -29.55 -7.49
CA ASP A 264 -12.42 -29.27 -6.21
C ASP A 264 -13.21 -28.26 -5.36
N LEU A 265 -14.08 -27.47 -5.99
CA LEU A 265 -15.00 -26.56 -5.31
C LEU A 265 -16.00 -27.32 -4.42
N LEU A 266 -16.21 -26.79 -3.22
CA LEU A 266 -17.24 -27.27 -2.28
C LEU A 266 -18.64 -27.10 -2.89
N GLU A 267 -18.96 -25.88 -3.33
CA GLU A 267 -20.18 -25.56 -4.07
C GLU A 267 -19.89 -25.58 -5.57
N ARG A 268 -20.58 -26.44 -6.31
CA ARG A 268 -20.43 -26.50 -7.77
C ARG A 268 -21.01 -25.24 -8.40
N VAL A 269 -20.25 -24.62 -9.29
CA VAL A 269 -20.66 -23.44 -10.06
C VAL A 269 -20.74 -23.81 -11.53
N ASP A 270 -21.93 -23.86 -12.10
CA ASP A 270 -22.09 -24.21 -13.51
C ASP A 270 -21.53 -23.13 -14.44
N ARG A 271 -21.22 -23.50 -15.69
CA ARG A 271 -20.69 -22.55 -16.70
C ARG A 271 -21.57 -21.30 -16.86
N ALA A 272 -22.89 -21.47 -16.86
CA ALA A 272 -23.86 -20.38 -16.98
C ALA A 272 -23.95 -19.47 -15.75
N GLN A 273 -23.39 -19.90 -14.61
CA GLN A 273 -23.42 -19.20 -13.33
C GLN A 273 -22.07 -18.54 -12.98
N ARG A 274 -21.12 -18.50 -13.93
CA ARG A 274 -19.87 -17.75 -13.80
C ARG A 274 -20.11 -16.25 -14.02
N ASN A 275 -19.11 -15.43 -13.70
CA ASN A 275 -19.17 -13.96 -13.67
C ASN A 275 -20.12 -13.41 -12.60
N ILE A 276 -20.27 -14.16 -11.52
CA ILE A 276 -21.01 -13.73 -10.34
C ILE A 276 -20.05 -13.03 -9.38
N THR A 277 -20.55 -11.99 -8.72
CA THR A 277 -19.92 -11.41 -7.55
C THR A 277 -20.89 -11.55 -6.38
N LYS A 278 -20.43 -12.12 -5.27
CA LYS A 278 -21.21 -12.30 -4.05
C LYS A 278 -20.43 -11.73 -2.86
N ARG A 279 -21.14 -11.42 -1.79
CA ARG A 279 -20.54 -11.01 -0.52
C ARG A 279 -20.78 -12.09 0.52
N ASP A 280 -19.75 -12.40 1.28
CA ASP A 280 -19.84 -13.20 2.50
C ASP A 280 -19.73 -12.26 3.71
N ASP A 281 -20.83 -12.10 4.44
CA ASP A 281 -20.90 -11.21 5.60
C ASP A 281 -20.25 -11.82 6.85
N ILE A 282 -20.02 -13.14 6.90
CA ILE A 282 -19.38 -13.82 8.04
C ILE A 282 -17.88 -13.54 8.03
N PHE A 283 -17.25 -13.71 6.86
CA PHE A 283 -15.83 -13.44 6.67
C PHE A 283 -15.56 -11.98 6.29
N GLY A 284 -16.58 -11.21 5.91
CA GLY A 284 -16.44 -9.82 5.50
C GLY A 284 -15.67 -9.67 4.18
N VAL A 285 -15.89 -10.58 3.23
CA VAL A 285 -15.19 -10.64 1.94
C VAL A 285 -16.17 -10.57 0.77
N ASN A 286 -15.70 -10.05 -0.35
CA ASN A 286 -16.40 -10.13 -1.64
C ASN A 286 -15.72 -11.19 -2.50
N ILE A 287 -16.50 -12.01 -3.20
CA ILE A 287 -16.01 -13.14 -3.98
C ILE A 287 -16.51 -13.01 -5.40
N THR A 288 -15.60 -13.06 -6.35
CA THR A 288 -15.92 -13.12 -7.77
C THR A 288 -15.42 -14.43 -8.36
N ILE A 289 -16.28 -15.11 -9.11
CA ILE A 289 -15.92 -16.37 -9.79
C ILE A 289 -16.12 -16.17 -11.29
N THR A 290 -15.04 -16.22 -12.05
CA THR A 290 -15.03 -16.11 -13.52
C THR A 290 -14.45 -17.36 -14.17
N ALA A 291 -14.50 -17.44 -15.49
CA ALA A 291 -13.79 -18.48 -16.23
C ALA A 291 -12.27 -18.32 -16.07
N SER A 292 -11.56 -19.43 -15.85
CA SER A 292 -10.10 -19.42 -15.77
C SER A 292 -9.47 -19.07 -17.12
N ARG A 293 -8.33 -18.38 -17.10
CA ARG A 293 -7.55 -18.08 -18.31
C ARG A 293 -6.76 -19.30 -18.83
N ILE A 294 -6.70 -20.36 -18.03
CA ILE A 294 -6.08 -21.64 -18.37
C ILE A 294 -7.09 -22.58 -19.04
N GLU A 295 -8.37 -22.19 -19.09
CA GLU A 295 -9.39 -22.90 -19.84
C GLU A 295 -9.22 -22.59 -21.35
N GLY A 296 -9.30 -23.61 -22.21
CA GLY A 296 -9.19 -23.43 -23.66
C GLY A 296 -10.38 -22.65 -24.22
N GLU A 297 -10.18 -21.91 -25.32
CA GLU A 297 -11.25 -21.14 -25.99
C GLU A 297 -12.40 -22.03 -26.50
N GLN A 298 -12.11 -23.30 -26.80
CA GLN A 298 -13.09 -24.32 -27.14
C GLN A 298 -13.00 -25.45 -26.13
N ILE A 299 -14.09 -25.64 -25.38
CA ILE A 299 -14.16 -26.58 -24.27
C ILE A 299 -15.11 -27.71 -24.66
N SER A 300 -14.55 -28.90 -24.87
CA SER A 300 -15.33 -30.12 -25.08
C SER A 300 -16.09 -30.53 -23.80
N GLU A 301 -17.00 -31.50 -23.89
CA GLU A 301 -17.68 -32.06 -22.71
C GLU A 301 -16.69 -32.80 -21.77
N ASP A 302 -15.58 -33.28 -22.31
CA ASP A 302 -14.53 -34.01 -21.58
C ASP A 302 -13.51 -33.07 -20.91
N ASP A 303 -13.57 -31.76 -21.17
CA ASP A 303 -12.62 -30.80 -20.61
C ASP A 303 -13.02 -30.34 -19.20
N PHE A 304 -11.99 -30.25 -18.34
CA PHE A 304 -12.16 -29.82 -16.96
C PHE A 304 -12.49 -28.32 -16.89
N MET A 305 -13.67 -28.04 -16.35
CA MET A 305 -14.07 -26.68 -16.00
C MET A 305 -13.15 -26.12 -14.93
N ARG A 306 -12.58 -24.93 -15.18
CA ARG A 306 -11.69 -24.21 -14.26
C ARG A 306 -12.24 -22.82 -13.96
N HIS A 307 -12.07 -22.38 -12.73
CA HIS A 307 -12.56 -21.10 -12.26
C HIS A 307 -11.40 -20.24 -11.80
N MET A 308 -11.43 -18.97 -12.17
CA MET A 308 -10.61 -17.94 -11.55
C MET A 308 -11.42 -17.32 -10.41
N VAL A 309 -10.92 -17.45 -9.19
CA VAL A 309 -11.55 -16.91 -7.99
C VAL A 309 -10.77 -15.67 -7.56
N MET A 310 -11.50 -14.58 -7.34
CA MET A 310 -10.99 -13.38 -6.67
C MET A 310 -11.69 -13.22 -5.32
N ILE A 311 -10.92 -13.11 -4.24
CA ILE A 311 -11.41 -12.74 -2.91
C ILE A 311 -10.91 -11.33 -2.61
N GLU A 312 -11.83 -10.39 -2.39
CA GLU A 312 -11.55 -8.99 -2.11
C GLU A 312 -11.99 -8.59 -0.69
N SER A 313 -11.15 -7.85 0.03
CA SER A 313 -11.47 -7.25 1.33
C SER A 313 -10.55 -6.06 1.63
N GLY A 314 -10.53 -5.57 2.87
CA GLY A 314 -9.48 -4.66 3.34
C GLY A 314 -8.26 -5.44 3.84
N GLU A 315 -7.06 -4.85 3.77
CA GLU A 315 -5.82 -5.52 4.20
C GLU A 315 -5.84 -5.92 5.69
N PHE A 316 -6.57 -5.17 6.52
CA PHE A 316 -6.79 -5.54 7.93
C PHE A 316 -7.47 -6.91 8.13
N ASN A 317 -8.15 -7.42 7.10
CA ASN A 317 -8.97 -8.63 7.14
C ASN A 317 -8.30 -9.84 6.44
N LEU A 318 -7.00 -9.80 6.20
CA LEU A 318 -6.24 -10.85 5.50
C LEU A 318 -6.43 -12.26 6.08
N ASN A 319 -6.52 -12.40 7.41
CA ASN A 319 -6.78 -13.70 8.05
C ASN A 319 -8.08 -14.34 7.54
N ASN A 320 -9.15 -13.55 7.37
CA ASN A 320 -10.41 -14.04 6.85
C ASN A 320 -10.35 -14.27 5.35
N VAL A 321 -9.56 -13.50 4.59
CA VAL A 321 -9.30 -13.76 3.17
C VAL A 321 -8.64 -15.14 2.99
N TYR A 322 -7.60 -15.44 3.78
CA TYR A 322 -6.92 -16.73 3.73
C TYR A 322 -7.81 -17.87 4.23
N ALA A 323 -8.54 -17.68 5.34
CA ALA A 323 -9.45 -18.68 5.86
C ALA A 323 -10.60 -18.98 4.88
N PHE A 324 -11.19 -17.96 4.26
CA PHE A 324 -12.27 -18.12 3.29
C PHE A 324 -11.80 -18.90 2.05
N ARG A 325 -10.55 -18.73 1.63
CA ARG A 325 -9.99 -19.57 0.55
C ARG A 325 -10.08 -21.05 0.89
N HIS A 326 -9.85 -21.48 2.13
CA HIS A 326 -9.99 -22.88 2.53
C HIS A 326 -11.44 -23.38 2.49
N THR A 327 -12.41 -22.53 2.80
CA THR A 327 -13.83 -22.93 2.82
C THR A 327 -14.38 -23.19 1.41
N LEU A 328 -13.73 -22.65 0.38
CA LEU A 328 -14.10 -22.89 -1.02
C LEU A 328 -13.74 -24.29 -1.51
N TYR A 329 -12.74 -24.96 -0.92
CA TYR A 329 -12.31 -26.28 -1.33
C TYR A 329 -13.10 -27.37 -0.62
N ARG A 330 -13.28 -28.51 -1.29
CA ARG A 330 -13.74 -29.73 -0.65
C ARG A 330 -12.77 -30.20 0.42
N PRO A 331 -13.25 -30.85 1.49
CA PRO A 331 -12.39 -31.38 2.55
C PRO A 331 -11.27 -32.27 1.99
N GLY A 332 -10.02 -31.98 2.38
CA GLY A 332 -8.85 -32.77 2.01
C GLY A 332 -8.23 -32.47 0.64
N VAL A 333 -8.81 -31.57 -0.16
CA VAL A 333 -8.23 -31.14 -1.44
C VAL A 333 -7.07 -30.18 -1.23
N LEU A 334 -7.33 -29.06 -0.53
CA LEU A 334 -6.30 -28.08 -0.22
C LEU A 334 -5.49 -28.55 0.99
N LYS A 335 -4.22 -28.94 0.76
CA LYS A 335 -3.35 -29.57 1.78
C LYS A 335 -2.45 -28.60 2.53
N GLU A 336 -2.37 -27.35 2.10
CA GLU A 336 -1.56 -26.33 2.78
C GLU A 336 -2.24 -25.85 4.08
N PRO A 337 -1.48 -25.38 5.08
CA PRO A 337 -2.04 -24.81 6.29
C PRO A 337 -2.63 -23.43 6.04
N THR A 338 -3.66 -23.07 6.80
CA THR A 338 -4.20 -21.71 6.80
C THR A 338 -3.18 -20.73 7.33
N VAL A 339 -2.92 -19.68 6.55
CA VAL A 339 -1.98 -18.61 6.89
C VAL A 339 -2.64 -17.64 7.87
N ILE A 340 -1.90 -17.23 8.89
CA ILE A 340 -2.34 -16.26 9.91
C ILE A 340 -1.30 -15.14 9.99
N THR A 341 -1.78 -13.90 10.08
CA THR A 341 -0.99 -12.69 10.26
C THR A 341 -1.48 -11.92 11.49
N ASP A 342 -0.55 -11.32 12.22
CA ASP A 342 -0.79 -10.54 13.43
C ASP A 342 -0.61 -9.03 13.22
N GLN A 343 -0.17 -8.60 12.03
CA GLN A 343 0.18 -7.21 11.72
C GLN A 343 -0.95 -6.21 12.02
N TYR A 344 -2.21 -6.66 11.94
CA TYR A 344 -3.42 -5.85 12.14
C TYR A 344 -4.19 -6.23 13.41
N ASN A 345 -3.57 -6.92 14.37
CA ASN A 345 -4.20 -7.22 15.67
C ASN A 345 -4.50 -5.97 16.50
N PHE A 346 -3.83 -4.85 16.20
CA PHE A 346 -4.07 -3.55 16.84
C PHE A 346 -5.38 -2.88 16.37
N PHE A 347 -6.00 -3.34 15.27
CA PHE A 347 -7.25 -2.76 14.80
C PHE A 347 -8.36 -3.01 15.82
N ASP A 348 -8.93 -1.93 16.34
CA ASP A 348 -9.99 -1.98 17.33
C ASP A 348 -11.23 -2.77 16.80
N PRO A 349 -11.83 -3.67 17.60
CA PRO A 349 -12.97 -4.47 17.17
C PRO A 349 -14.19 -3.67 16.70
N LEU A 350 -14.50 -2.55 17.37
CA LEU A 350 -15.59 -1.66 16.97
C LEU A 350 -15.27 -0.97 15.65
N VAL A 351 -14.01 -0.60 15.43
CA VAL A 351 -13.55 -0.08 14.13
C VAL A 351 -13.75 -1.13 13.04
N LYS A 352 -13.38 -2.40 13.28
CA LYS A 352 -13.59 -3.49 12.31
C LYS A 352 -15.08 -3.63 11.95
N GLU A 353 -15.97 -3.61 12.93
CA GLU A 353 -17.42 -3.70 12.71
C GLU A 353 -17.94 -2.56 11.81
N LEU A 354 -17.54 -1.33 12.12
CA LEU A 354 -17.92 -0.15 11.33
C LEU A 354 -17.36 -0.18 9.90
N VAL A 355 -16.13 -0.68 9.72
CA VAL A 355 -15.52 -0.86 8.40
C VAL A 355 -16.25 -1.97 7.62
N PHE A 356 -16.65 -3.07 8.27
CA PHE A 356 -17.45 -4.11 7.62
C PHE A 356 -18.80 -3.58 7.14
N ALA A 357 -19.47 -2.75 7.95
CA ALA A 357 -20.70 -2.07 7.56
C ALA A 357 -20.49 -1.13 6.37
N ASN A 358 -19.41 -0.34 6.37
CA ASN A 358 -19.04 0.50 5.22
C ASN A 358 -18.82 -0.31 3.94
N ASN A 359 -18.05 -1.39 4.04
CA ASN A 359 -17.71 -2.25 2.90
C ASN A 359 -18.95 -2.95 2.33
N LYS A 360 -19.96 -3.22 3.16
CA LYS A 360 -21.25 -3.76 2.71
C LYS A 360 -22.01 -2.73 1.87
N VAL A 361 -22.08 -1.48 2.32
CA VAL A 361 -22.69 -0.39 1.56
C VAL A 361 -21.94 -0.15 0.24
N LEU A 362 -20.60 -0.17 0.27
CA LEU A 362 -19.78 -0.07 -0.95
C LEU A 362 -20.10 -1.16 -1.96
N PHE A 363 -20.23 -2.39 -1.48
CA PHE A 363 -20.60 -3.53 -2.31
C PHE A 363 -21.97 -3.31 -2.97
N GLU A 364 -22.98 -2.97 -2.18
CA GLU A 364 -24.35 -2.72 -2.63
C GLU A 364 -24.40 -1.59 -3.68
N VAL A 365 -23.74 -0.45 -3.42
CA VAL A 365 -23.67 0.67 -4.38
C VAL A 365 -23.01 0.23 -5.68
N SER A 366 -21.88 -0.49 -5.61
CA SER A 366 -21.18 -0.95 -6.82
C SER A 366 -22.00 -1.93 -7.66
N SER A 367 -22.84 -2.75 -7.02
CA SER A 367 -23.71 -3.72 -7.69
C SER A 367 -24.90 -3.07 -8.42
N VAL A 368 -25.37 -1.91 -7.94
CA VAL A 368 -26.50 -1.18 -8.53
C VAL A 368 -26.05 -0.26 -9.67
N THR A 369 -24.88 0.37 -9.56
CA THR A 369 -24.43 1.38 -10.53
C THR A 369 -23.72 0.77 -11.76
N PHE A 370 -23.15 -0.43 -11.64
CA PHE A 370 -22.39 -1.07 -12.72
C PHE A 370 -22.64 -2.59 -12.82
N PRO A 371 -23.84 -3.02 -13.27
CA PRO A 371 -24.15 -4.45 -13.38
C PRO A 371 -23.35 -5.21 -14.46
N TYR A 372 -22.61 -4.52 -15.36
CA TYR A 372 -21.99 -5.16 -16.53
C TYR A 372 -20.49 -4.89 -16.77
N SER A 373 -19.78 -4.12 -15.93
CA SER A 373 -18.38 -3.76 -16.23
C SER A 373 -17.30 -4.42 -15.36
N LYS A 374 -17.65 -5.19 -14.31
CA LYS A 374 -16.62 -5.88 -13.49
C LYS A 374 -16.00 -7.13 -14.15
N GLY A 375 -16.47 -7.54 -15.34
CA GLY A 375 -15.97 -8.72 -16.06
C GLY A 375 -14.88 -8.47 -17.11
N LEU A 376 -14.48 -7.21 -17.36
CA LEU A 376 -13.63 -6.85 -18.51
C LEU A 376 -12.58 -5.77 -18.21
N PHE A 377 -12.06 -5.70 -16.98
CA PHE A 377 -10.87 -4.90 -16.68
C PHE A 377 -9.70 -5.80 -16.27
N GLU A 378 -9.25 -6.58 -17.23
CA GLU A 378 -7.81 -6.77 -17.39
C GLU A 378 -7.42 -6.10 -18.69
N THR A 379 -7.21 -4.80 -18.61
CA THR A 379 -6.31 -4.18 -19.57
C THR A 379 -4.97 -4.87 -19.40
N HIS A 380 -4.39 -5.33 -20.52
CA HIS A 380 -3.00 -5.76 -20.61
C HIS A 380 -2.10 -4.59 -20.19
N GLN A 381 -1.97 -4.34 -18.90
CA GLN A 381 -1.03 -3.37 -18.37
C GLN A 381 0.35 -4.04 -18.31
N PRO A 382 1.37 -3.43 -18.91
CA PRO A 382 2.72 -3.98 -18.85
C PRO A 382 3.20 -3.91 -17.38
N TYR A 383 3.52 -5.07 -16.81
CA TYR A 383 4.29 -5.17 -15.58
C TYR A 383 5.73 -5.48 -15.96
N PHE A 384 6.70 -4.84 -15.31
CA PHE A 384 8.12 -5.18 -15.51
C PHE A 384 8.64 -6.13 -14.43
N PHE A 385 9.59 -6.96 -14.84
CA PHE A 385 10.30 -7.89 -13.98
C PHE A 385 11.58 -7.22 -13.44
N VAL A 386 11.78 -7.22 -12.13
CA VAL A 386 13.03 -6.75 -11.52
C VAL A 386 14.08 -7.86 -11.66
N HIS A 387 14.92 -7.81 -12.71
CA HIS A 387 16.00 -8.79 -12.91
C HIS A 387 17.35 -8.27 -12.37
N ASN A 388 18.07 -9.14 -11.66
CA ASN A 388 19.26 -8.84 -10.85
C ASN A 388 20.55 -8.57 -11.66
N GLN A 389 20.45 -8.19 -12.95
CA GLN A 389 21.61 -8.07 -13.84
C GLN A 389 22.25 -6.68 -13.92
N TYR A 390 21.64 -5.62 -13.38
CA TYR A 390 22.12 -4.25 -13.57
C TYR A 390 22.86 -3.63 -12.37
N LEU A 391 22.99 -4.34 -11.24
CA LEU A 391 23.64 -3.80 -10.02
C LEU A 391 25.15 -4.07 -9.93
N LYS A 392 25.76 -4.73 -10.92
CA LYS A 392 27.20 -5.09 -10.89
C LYS A 392 28.16 -4.11 -11.57
N GLN A 393 27.69 -3.01 -12.14
CA GLN A 393 28.58 -2.01 -12.73
C GLN A 393 28.19 -0.62 -12.25
N GLY A 394 29.08 0.02 -11.48
CA GLY A 394 28.97 1.41 -11.01
C GLY A 394 29.09 2.43 -12.15
N ILE A 395 28.20 2.33 -13.15
CA ILE A 395 28.12 3.26 -14.26
C ILE A 395 26.95 4.20 -13.96
N LYS A 396 27.26 5.49 -13.75
CA LYS A 396 26.28 6.57 -13.87
C LYS A 396 25.81 6.60 -15.34
N VAL A 397 24.73 5.89 -15.65
CA VAL A 397 24.09 5.99 -16.97
C VAL A 397 23.12 7.18 -16.94
N LYS A 398 23.44 8.19 -17.75
CA LYS A 398 22.55 9.29 -18.11
C LYS A 398 21.59 8.72 -19.17
N TRP A 399 20.37 8.39 -18.78
CA TRP A 399 19.41 7.75 -19.69
C TRP A 399 18.98 8.73 -20.79
N SER A 400 19.25 8.38 -22.06
CA SER A 400 18.63 8.99 -23.23
C SER A 400 17.51 8.08 -23.75
N VAL A 401 16.49 8.70 -24.36
CA VAL A 401 15.09 8.23 -24.42
C VAL A 401 14.78 7.16 -25.48
N ASN A 402 15.74 6.61 -26.26
CA ASN A 402 15.36 6.04 -27.57
C ASN A 402 15.60 4.55 -27.91
N GLU A 403 15.94 3.65 -26.99
CA GLU A 403 16.23 2.24 -27.44
C GLU A 403 15.71 1.13 -26.52
N TRP A 404 14.40 0.88 -26.45
CA TRP A 404 13.87 -0.40 -25.92
C TRP A 404 12.65 -0.89 -26.70
N CYS A 405 12.85 -1.19 -27.99
CA CYS A 405 11.99 -2.07 -28.78
C CYS A 405 12.85 -3.19 -29.35
N MET A 406 13.07 -4.27 -28.59
CA MET A 406 13.28 -5.63 -29.11
C MET A 406 13.57 -6.59 -27.96
N LEU A 407 12.66 -7.53 -27.72
CA LEU A 407 12.93 -8.97 -27.60
C LEU A 407 11.63 -9.70 -27.25
N ARG A 408 10.81 -9.95 -28.28
CA ARG A 408 10.01 -11.18 -28.37
C ARG A 408 10.88 -12.25 -29.01
N ARG A 409 11.18 -13.32 -28.29
CA ARG A 409 11.23 -14.69 -28.81
C ARG A 409 11.07 -15.65 -27.65
#